data_AF-A0A0G1Q4Q1-F1
#
_entry.id   AF-A0A0G1Q4Q1-F1
#
_cell.length_a   1.000
_cell.length_b   1.000
_cell.length_c   1.000
_cell.angle_alpha   90.00
_cell.angle_beta   90.00
_cell.angle_gamma   90.00
#
_symmetry.space_group_name_H-M   'P 1'
#
loop_
_entity.id
_entity.type
_entity.pdbx_description
1 polymer ?
#
loop_
_entity_poly.entity_id
_entity_poly.type
_entity_poly.pdbx_seq_one_letter_code
_entity_poly.pdbx_strand_id
1 'polypeptide(L)'
;MNSFTDSWLISNQKSTYDANFGYELREDTPTNGFLFRVGNGTTSSSRASATGLSTGVWYHVVGVFDGSNTFIYLNGVGSTGGALTGPIDYTGVASSMYIGQRSDNAFRTNGYIDNVRIFNYARTPAQIAWDYNRGGPVGWWKMDECQGTTANDSSGNGNTGTITEPGLGSNVGVGTCTGSSGTMWKDGATGKFNSSLEFDGTDDRVSIPTSVSLPKITVSAWIKTSTSTEQYITERSNSSYYFATGGAAAGKVCFYLAGASPSWLCSSNRVDDGSWHHVVGTYDGTNKIVYVDGKNVASIGGSGDISSGGSNAINIGVRNNAGSYVNYFNGQIDDVKIYNYGMTPTQIKTLYNDGAVRFGPATGSP
;
A
#
# COMPACT_ATOMS: atom_id res chain seq x y z
N MET A 1 -23.18 0.55 26.08
CA MET A 1 -22.94 -0.63 25.25
C MET A 1 -23.11 -0.19 23.81
N ASN A 2 -22.01 0.01 23.08
CA ASN A 2 -22.08 0.36 21.67
C ASN A 2 -22.13 -0.96 20.89
N SER A 3 -23.31 -1.31 20.42
CA SER A 3 -23.53 -2.39 19.45
C SER A 3 -23.82 -1.76 18.09
N PHE A 4 -23.45 -2.43 17.00
CA PHE A 4 -23.90 -2.06 15.66
C PHE A 4 -25.43 -2.04 15.64
N THR A 5 -25.99 -0.94 15.15
CA THR A 5 -27.44 -0.74 14.99
C THR A 5 -27.63 -0.11 13.65
N ASP A 6 -28.67 -0.49 12.89
CA ASP A 6 -28.95 0.08 11.56
C ASP A 6 -28.85 1.62 11.60
N SER A 7 -27.72 2.16 11.11
CA SER A 7 -27.31 3.55 11.30
C SER A 7 -26.81 4.10 9.97
N TRP A 8 -27.32 5.27 9.58
CA TRP A 8 -26.97 5.88 8.31
C TRP A 8 -25.82 6.86 8.46
N LEU A 9 -24.72 6.58 7.78
CA LEU A 9 -23.58 7.48 7.73
C LEU A 9 -23.88 8.64 6.78
N ILE A 10 -24.38 8.35 5.59
CA ILE A 10 -24.77 9.33 4.56
C ILE A 10 -26.06 8.85 3.91
N SER A 11 -27.03 9.74 3.73
CA SER A 11 -28.23 9.44 2.96
C SER A 11 -28.63 10.60 2.05
N ASN A 12 -28.92 10.27 0.80
CA ASN A 12 -29.61 11.13 -0.15
C ASN A 12 -30.57 10.25 -0.94
N GLN A 13 -31.63 9.80 -0.26
CA GLN A 13 -32.59 8.84 -0.77
C GLN A 13 -34.03 9.25 -0.47
N LYS A 14 -34.99 8.62 -1.14
CA LYS A 14 -36.41 8.94 -1.03
C LYS A 14 -36.95 8.71 0.39
N SER A 15 -37.68 9.68 0.93
CA SER A 15 -38.11 9.70 2.35
C SER A 15 -39.14 8.62 2.71
N THR A 16 -39.85 8.04 1.74
CA THR A 16 -40.75 6.90 1.99
C THR A 16 -40.03 5.55 2.06
N TYR A 17 -38.69 5.55 2.14
CA TYR A 17 -37.80 4.40 2.01
C TYR A 17 -38.11 3.57 0.75
N ASP A 18 -37.67 4.10 -0.39
CA ASP A 18 -37.69 3.40 -1.66
C ASP A 18 -36.24 3.24 -2.14
N ALA A 19 -35.74 2.01 -2.08
CA ALA A 19 -34.35 1.67 -2.35
C ALA A 19 -33.91 2.03 -3.78
N ASN A 20 -34.87 2.22 -4.70
CA ASN A 20 -34.61 2.50 -6.10
C ASN A 20 -34.27 3.97 -6.38
N PHE A 21 -34.32 4.88 -5.41
CA PHE A 21 -34.07 6.31 -5.63
C PHE A 21 -32.98 6.86 -4.71
N GLY A 22 -31.97 7.49 -5.32
CA GLY A 22 -30.86 8.13 -4.63
C GLY A 22 -29.77 7.15 -4.19
N TYR A 23 -29.08 7.49 -3.10
CA TYR A 23 -28.01 6.67 -2.54
C TYR A 23 -27.96 6.72 -1.01
N GLU A 24 -27.33 5.71 -0.43
CA GLU A 24 -27.09 5.59 1.00
C GLU A 24 -25.78 4.87 1.29
N LEU A 25 -25.10 5.30 2.35
CA LEU A 25 -24.01 4.59 3.01
C LEU A 25 -24.38 4.39 4.48
N ARG A 26 -24.41 3.15 4.95
CA ARG A 26 -24.91 2.79 6.27
C ARG A 26 -24.19 1.60 6.86
N GLU A 27 -24.35 1.38 8.16
CA GLU A 27 -24.05 0.11 8.81
C GLU A 27 -25.02 -0.97 8.30
N ASP A 28 -24.52 -2.20 8.16
CA ASP A 28 -25.28 -3.38 7.77
C ASP A 28 -25.33 -4.36 8.95
N THR A 29 -26.35 -4.22 9.80
CA THR A 29 -26.49 -5.01 11.02
C THR A 29 -26.46 -6.53 10.79
N PRO A 30 -27.12 -7.09 9.75
CA PRO A 30 -27.10 -8.53 9.51
C PRO A 30 -25.69 -9.10 9.29
N THR A 31 -24.79 -8.31 8.73
CA THR A 31 -23.43 -8.74 8.40
C THR A 31 -22.38 -8.18 9.36
N ASN A 32 -22.75 -7.31 10.30
CA ASN A 32 -21.81 -6.58 11.14
C ASN A 32 -20.72 -5.89 10.28
N GLY A 33 -21.18 -5.14 9.27
CA GLY A 33 -20.37 -4.46 8.26
C GLY A 33 -20.98 -3.12 7.84
N PHE A 34 -20.60 -2.63 6.65
CA PHE A 34 -21.20 -1.46 6.01
C PHE A 34 -21.85 -1.85 4.69
N LEU A 35 -22.86 -1.10 4.28
CA LEU A 35 -23.55 -1.25 3.00
C LEU A 35 -23.63 0.09 2.28
N PHE A 36 -23.27 0.08 1.01
CA PHE A 36 -23.49 1.17 0.08
C PHE A 36 -24.54 0.75 -0.94
N ARG A 37 -25.54 1.60 -1.18
CA ARG A 37 -26.60 1.34 -2.16
C ARG A 37 -26.83 2.56 -3.03
N VAL A 38 -27.16 2.28 -4.29
CA VAL A 38 -27.58 3.26 -5.29
C VAL A 38 -28.81 2.74 -6.04
N GLY A 39 -29.73 3.64 -6.39
CA GLY A 39 -30.92 3.35 -7.18
C GLY A 39 -31.03 4.19 -8.46
N ASN A 40 -31.57 3.59 -9.52
CA ASN A 40 -31.73 4.21 -10.85
C ASN A 40 -33.19 4.52 -11.23
N GLY A 41 -34.09 4.52 -10.24
CA GLY A 41 -35.53 4.77 -10.38
C GLY A 41 -36.38 3.54 -10.67
N THR A 42 -35.75 2.43 -11.08
CA THR A 42 -36.44 1.16 -11.37
C THR A 42 -35.92 0.01 -10.51
N THR A 43 -34.60 -0.06 -10.34
CA THR A 43 -33.92 -1.06 -9.51
C THR A 43 -32.86 -0.38 -8.64
N SER A 44 -32.27 -1.16 -7.75
CA SER A 44 -31.14 -0.74 -6.93
C SER A 44 -30.06 -1.80 -6.91
N SER A 45 -28.84 -1.36 -6.62
CA SER A 45 -27.69 -2.22 -6.42
C SER A 45 -27.03 -1.84 -5.11
N SER A 46 -26.72 -2.84 -4.29
CA SER A 46 -26.06 -2.67 -3.00
C SER A 46 -24.81 -3.52 -2.88
N ARG A 47 -23.80 -3.00 -2.20
CA ARG A 47 -22.57 -3.73 -1.87
C ARG A 47 -22.27 -3.64 -0.38
N ALA A 48 -21.98 -4.80 0.20
CA ALA A 48 -21.61 -4.93 1.60
C ALA A 48 -20.08 -5.04 1.73
N SER A 49 -19.52 -4.46 2.79
CA SER A 49 -18.10 -4.58 3.13
C SER A 49 -17.80 -5.97 3.72
N ALA A 50 -16.53 -6.18 4.09
CA ALA A 50 -16.17 -7.26 5.01
C ALA A 50 -16.94 -7.12 6.35
N THR A 51 -17.10 -8.25 7.03
CA THR A 51 -17.90 -8.43 8.25
C THR A 51 -17.03 -8.51 9.50
N GLY A 52 -17.65 -8.52 10.69
CA GLY A 52 -16.93 -8.73 11.94
C GLY A 52 -16.27 -7.47 12.51
N LEU A 53 -16.83 -6.30 12.20
CA LEU A 53 -16.33 -5.03 12.71
C LEU A 53 -16.49 -4.91 14.24
N SER A 54 -15.58 -4.18 14.86
CA SER A 54 -15.50 -3.97 16.32
C SER A 54 -15.85 -2.53 16.65
N THR A 55 -16.56 -2.31 17.76
CA THR A 55 -16.91 -0.96 18.20
C THR A 55 -15.72 -0.26 18.86
N GLY A 56 -15.70 1.07 18.80
CA GLY A 56 -14.60 1.89 19.32
C GLY A 56 -13.37 1.97 18.39
N VAL A 57 -13.46 1.41 17.18
CA VAL A 57 -12.40 1.45 16.16
C VAL A 57 -12.82 2.38 15.02
N TRP A 58 -11.87 3.16 14.48
CA TRP A 58 -12.09 3.97 13.28
C TRP A 58 -12.04 3.11 12.02
N TYR A 59 -12.99 3.33 11.11
CA TYR A 59 -13.04 2.70 9.79
C TYR A 59 -13.10 3.76 8.69
N HIS A 60 -12.37 3.53 7.60
CA HIS A 60 -12.51 4.33 6.39
C HIS A 60 -13.44 3.60 5.42
N VAL A 61 -14.58 4.20 5.08
CA VAL A 61 -15.63 3.58 4.27
C VAL A 61 -15.93 4.45 3.07
N VAL A 62 -15.90 3.88 1.86
CA VAL A 62 -16.17 4.61 0.61
C VAL A 62 -17.17 3.83 -0.24
N GLY A 63 -18.28 4.48 -0.60
CA GLY A 63 -19.19 4.01 -1.64
C GLY A 63 -18.81 4.60 -3.00
N VAL A 64 -18.77 3.79 -4.05
CA VAL A 64 -18.47 4.24 -5.42
C VAL A 64 -19.55 3.75 -6.36
N PHE A 65 -20.03 4.64 -7.24
CA PHE A 65 -20.85 4.30 -8.39
C PHE A 65 -20.20 4.87 -9.65
N ASP A 66 -19.87 4.00 -10.60
CA ASP A 66 -19.17 4.39 -11.85
C ASP A 66 -20.11 4.64 -13.03
N GLY A 67 -21.43 4.62 -12.81
CA GLY A 67 -22.47 4.72 -13.84
C GLY A 67 -22.94 3.37 -14.39
N SER A 68 -22.26 2.28 -14.05
CA SER A 68 -22.63 0.90 -14.43
C SER A 68 -22.53 -0.10 -13.27
N ASN A 69 -21.73 0.17 -12.25
CA ASN A 69 -21.44 -0.69 -11.13
C ASN A 69 -21.36 0.09 -9.82
N THR A 70 -21.85 -0.52 -8.75
CA THR A 70 -21.64 -0.08 -7.36
C THR A 70 -20.50 -0.85 -6.71
N PHE A 71 -19.76 -0.19 -5.82
CA PHE A 71 -18.68 -0.76 -5.03
C PHE A 71 -18.73 -0.20 -3.62
N ILE A 72 -18.22 -0.96 -2.66
CA ILE A 72 -17.88 -0.45 -1.33
C ILE A 72 -16.42 -0.78 -1.02
N TYR A 73 -15.71 0.17 -0.43
CA TYR A 73 -14.35 0.00 0.07
C TYR A 73 -14.36 0.15 1.58
N LEU A 74 -13.70 -0.77 2.27
CA LEU A 74 -13.44 -0.72 3.69
C LEU A 74 -11.94 -0.72 3.90
N ASN A 75 -11.42 0.31 4.58
CA ASN A 75 -9.99 0.49 4.85
C ASN A 75 -9.12 0.34 3.58
N GLY A 76 -9.62 0.90 2.48
CA GLY A 76 -8.96 0.85 1.16
C GLY A 76 -9.18 -0.44 0.36
N VAL A 77 -9.79 -1.47 0.93
CA VAL A 77 -10.06 -2.76 0.25
C VAL A 77 -11.46 -2.76 -0.35
N GLY A 78 -11.57 -2.93 -1.66
CA GLY A 78 -12.83 -2.88 -2.41
C GLY A 78 -13.59 -4.22 -2.48
N SER A 79 -14.91 -4.14 -2.63
CA SER A 79 -15.79 -5.26 -2.98
C SER A 79 -15.72 -5.61 -4.47
N THR A 80 -16.32 -6.74 -4.85
CA THR A 80 -16.69 -6.97 -6.26
C THR A 80 -17.77 -5.97 -6.70
N GLY A 81 -17.76 -5.59 -7.99
CA GLY A 81 -18.69 -4.62 -8.55
C GLY A 81 -20.12 -5.13 -8.65
N GLY A 82 -21.08 -4.20 -8.63
CA GLY A 82 -22.51 -4.50 -8.74
C GLY A 82 -23.26 -3.77 -9.81
N ALA A 83 -23.59 -4.52 -10.86
CA ALA A 83 -24.31 -4.02 -12.02
C ALA A 83 -25.54 -3.20 -11.63
N LEU A 84 -25.57 -1.96 -12.11
CA LEU A 84 -26.69 -1.04 -12.08
C LEU A 84 -26.50 -0.09 -13.27
N THR A 85 -27.32 -0.26 -14.30
CA THR A 85 -27.23 0.55 -15.51
C THR A 85 -28.04 1.83 -15.34
N GLY A 86 -27.46 2.95 -15.80
CA GLY A 86 -28.14 4.25 -15.85
C GLY A 86 -27.76 5.19 -14.69
N PRO A 87 -28.16 6.45 -14.75
CA PRO A 87 -27.83 7.42 -13.72
C PRO A 87 -28.54 7.12 -12.41
N ILE A 88 -28.04 7.71 -11.31
CA ILE A 88 -28.78 7.75 -10.05
C ILE A 88 -30.05 8.56 -10.27
N ASP A 89 -31.20 8.01 -9.91
CA ASP A 89 -32.47 8.72 -10.00
C ASP A 89 -32.81 9.36 -8.66
N TYR A 90 -32.99 10.69 -8.67
CA TYR A 90 -33.37 11.48 -7.50
C TYR A 90 -34.85 11.88 -7.50
N THR A 91 -35.68 11.28 -8.35
CA THR A 91 -37.11 11.60 -8.44
C THR A 91 -37.81 11.33 -7.10
N GLY A 92 -38.33 12.40 -6.50
CA GLY A 92 -38.97 12.33 -5.17
C GLY A 92 -38.00 12.22 -4.00
N VAL A 93 -36.68 12.32 -4.22
CA VAL A 93 -35.69 12.44 -3.15
C VAL A 93 -35.75 13.85 -2.54
N ALA A 94 -35.58 13.95 -1.22
CA ALA A 94 -35.59 15.23 -0.53
C ALA A 94 -34.47 16.14 -1.05
N SER A 95 -34.67 17.46 -0.98
CA SER A 95 -33.68 18.45 -1.42
C SER A 95 -32.40 18.45 -0.57
N SER A 96 -32.46 17.86 0.62
CA SER A 96 -31.34 17.79 1.56
C SER A 96 -30.76 16.38 1.60
N MET A 97 -29.45 16.30 1.48
CA MET A 97 -28.67 15.14 1.88
C MET A 97 -28.38 15.23 3.38
N TYR A 98 -28.30 14.08 4.04
CA TYR A 98 -28.02 13.97 5.47
C TYR A 98 -26.74 13.19 5.74
N ILE A 99 -26.05 13.58 6.80
CA ILE A 99 -24.92 12.87 7.39
C ILE A 99 -25.36 12.45 8.80
N GLY A 100 -25.14 11.18 9.16
CA GLY A 100 -25.47 10.63 10.47
C GLY A 100 -26.96 10.29 10.70
N GLN A 101 -27.79 10.35 9.65
CA GLN A 101 -29.19 9.93 9.73
C GLN A 101 -29.77 9.55 8.36
N ARG A 102 -30.89 8.83 8.39
CA ARG A 102 -31.70 8.54 7.21
C ARG A 102 -32.58 9.73 6.84
N SER A 103 -32.96 9.81 5.56
CA SER A 103 -33.70 10.95 4.99
C SER A 103 -35.11 11.18 5.55
N ASP A 104 -35.65 10.22 6.29
CA ASP A 104 -36.95 10.29 6.98
C ASP A 104 -36.82 10.55 8.48
N ASN A 105 -35.64 11.01 8.93
CA ASN A 105 -35.33 11.31 10.33
C ASN A 105 -35.33 10.08 11.27
N ALA A 106 -35.28 8.87 10.70
CA ALA A 106 -35.06 7.62 11.42
C ALA A 106 -33.58 7.18 11.37
N PHE A 107 -33.22 6.15 12.15
CA PHE A 107 -31.93 5.45 12.07
C PHE A 107 -30.69 6.35 12.13
N ARG A 108 -30.54 7.04 13.27
CA ARG A 108 -29.43 7.97 13.53
C ARG A 108 -28.17 7.24 13.96
N THR A 109 -27.01 7.70 13.49
CA THR A 109 -25.72 7.16 13.91
C THR A 109 -25.45 7.47 15.38
N ASN A 110 -25.08 6.42 16.12
CA ASN A 110 -24.55 6.51 17.47
C ASN A 110 -23.03 6.25 17.44
N GLY A 111 -22.28 7.26 17.00
CA GLY A 111 -20.83 7.16 16.79
C GLY A 111 -20.22 8.46 16.29
N TYR A 112 -18.94 8.41 15.95
CA TYR A 112 -18.21 9.56 15.41
C TYR A 112 -18.10 9.41 13.88
N ILE A 113 -18.35 10.50 13.16
CA ILE A 113 -18.14 10.61 11.72
C ILE A 113 -17.17 11.77 11.51
N ASP A 114 -16.13 11.55 10.71
CA ASP A 114 -15.14 12.57 10.37
C ASP A 114 -14.68 12.42 8.91
N ASN A 115 -14.09 13.47 8.33
CA ASN A 115 -13.53 13.52 6.98
C ASN A 115 -14.51 13.12 5.85
N VAL A 116 -15.78 13.53 5.97
CA VAL A 116 -16.78 13.27 4.92
C VAL A 116 -16.44 14.01 3.64
N ARG A 117 -16.36 13.27 2.53
CA ARG A 117 -16.12 13.80 1.19
C ARG A 117 -17.10 13.19 0.20
N ILE A 118 -17.56 14.00 -0.74
CA ILE A 118 -18.43 13.58 -1.84
C ILE A 118 -17.82 14.10 -3.13
N PHE A 119 -17.70 13.20 -4.10
CA PHE A 119 -17.15 13.51 -5.41
C PHE A 119 -18.24 13.32 -6.46
N ASN A 120 -18.24 14.19 -7.47
CA ASN A 120 -19.12 14.08 -8.63
C ASN A 120 -18.56 13.14 -9.72
N TYR A 121 -17.58 12.31 -9.37
CA TYR A 121 -16.96 11.31 -10.22
C TYR A 121 -16.60 10.08 -9.38
N ALA A 122 -16.49 8.92 -10.02
CA ALA A 122 -16.06 7.69 -9.38
C ALA A 122 -14.57 7.76 -9.02
N ARG A 123 -14.26 7.61 -7.72
CA ARG A 123 -12.86 7.54 -7.25
C ARG A 123 -12.24 6.21 -7.65
N THR A 124 -10.98 6.23 -8.08
CA THR A 124 -10.25 5.01 -8.44
C THR A 124 -9.80 4.25 -7.17
N PRO A 125 -9.55 2.93 -7.24
CA PRO A 125 -8.98 2.18 -6.11
C PRO A 125 -7.70 2.80 -5.54
N ALA A 126 -6.82 3.32 -6.41
CA ALA A 126 -5.57 3.97 -6.00
C ALA A 126 -5.82 5.28 -5.24
N GLN A 127 -6.80 6.09 -5.69
CA GLN A 127 -7.20 7.31 -4.99
C GLN A 127 -7.76 7.02 -3.60
N ILE A 128 -8.57 5.97 -3.48
CA ILE A 128 -9.18 5.56 -2.20
C ILE A 128 -8.13 5.02 -1.23
N ALA A 129 -7.19 4.21 -1.72
CA ALA A 129 -6.07 3.72 -0.92
C ALA A 129 -5.16 4.88 -0.48
N TRP A 130 -4.93 5.88 -1.34
CA TRP A 130 -4.20 7.09 -0.99
C TRP A 130 -4.93 7.88 0.11
N ASP A 131 -6.25 8.06 0.00
CA ASP A 131 -7.06 8.74 1.03
C ASP A 131 -7.00 7.99 2.38
N TYR A 132 -7.09 6.65 2.36
CA TYR A 132 -6.99 5.80 3.54
C TYR A 132 -5.64 5.92 4.25
N ASN A 133 -4.55 5.76 3.49
CA ASN A 133 -3.19 5.81 4.03
C ASN A 133 -2.70 7.26 4.24
N ARG A 134 -3.51 8.28 3.92
CA ARG A 134 -3.12 9.70 3.88
C ARG A 134 -1.86 9.93 3.02
N GLY A 135 -1.73 9.16 1.94
CA GLY A 135 -0.56 9.14 1.08
C GLY A 135 0.68 8.44 1.65
N GLY A 136 0.59 7.83 2.83
CA GLY A 136 1.67 7.07 3.45
C GLY A 136 1.85 5.65 2.88
N PRO A 137 3.00 5.02 3.17
CA PRO A 137 3.24 3.61 2.87
C PRO A 137 2.50 2.69 3.85
N VAL A 138 2.29 1.44 3.44
CA VAL A 138 1.81 0.35 4.31
C VAL A 138 2.95 -0.40 5.02
N GLY A 139 4.20 -0.13 4.63
CA GLY A 139 5.41 -0.53 5.35
C GLY A 139 6.56 0.40 5.00
N TRP A 140 7.31 0.85 6.01
CA TRP A 140 8.44 1.76 5.82
C TRP A 140 9.61 1.42 6.75
N TRP A 141 10.68 0.89 6.18
CA TRP A 141 11.90 0.55 6.91
C TRP A 141 13.01 1.51 6.52
N LYS A 142 13.32 2.43 7.42
CA LYS A 142 14.38 3.42 7.24
C LYS A 142 15.78 2.84 7.42
N MET A 143 15.93 1.76 8.20
CA MET A 143 17.24 1.16 8.50
C MET A 143 18.17 2.13 9.27
N ASP A 144 17.57 2.88 10.20
CA ASP A 144 18.21 3.91 11.03
C ASP A 144 18.57 3.41 12.44
N GLU A 145 18.30 2.14 12.77
CA GLU A 145 18.41 1.63 14.13
C GLU A 145 19.86 1.52 14.61
N CYS A 146 20.79 1.26 13.69
CA CYS A 146 22.23 1.12 13.95
C CYS A 146 22.63 0.00 14.94
N GLN A 147 21.69 -0.86 15.35
CA GLN A 147 21.96 -1.98 16.24
C GLN A 147 20.79 -2.99 16.28
N GLY A 148 21.06 -4.17 16.85
CA GLY A 148 20.06 -5.18 17.14
C GLY A 148 19.56 -5.93 15.90
N THR A 149 18.57 -6.78 16.12
CA THR A 149 17.98 -7.69 15.11
C THR A 149 16.66 -7.16 14.54
N THR A 150 16.35 -5.88 14.73
CA THR A 150 15.02 -5.34 14.45
C THR A 150 15.10 -4.21 13.42
N ALA A 151 14.31 -4.32 12.35
CA ALA A 151 14.05 -3.24 11.41
C ALA A 151 12.66 -2.67 11.71
N ASN A 152 12.58 -1.47 12.29
CA ASN A 152 11.29 -0.92 12.73
C ASN A 152 10.48 -0.40 11.54
N ASP A 153 9.16 -0.63 11.61
CA ASP A 153 8.21 -0.07 10.66
C ASP A 153 7.81 1.36 11.05
N SER A 154 8.35 2.34 10.33
CA SER A 154 8.03 3.77 10.47
C SER A 154 6.68 4.17 9.87
N SER A 155 5.95 3.25 9.22
CA SER A 155 4.62 3.55 8.66
C SER A 155 3.51 3.59 9.70
N GLY A 156 3.76 3.05 10.90
CA GLY A 156 2.76 2.94 11.97
C GLY A 156 1.83 1.73 11.85
N ASN A 157 2.08 0.82 10.90
CA ASN A 157 1.25 -0.37 10.67
C ASN A 157 1.75 -1.62 11.41
N GLY A 158 2.86 -1.52 12.15
CA GLY A 158 3.38 -2.61 12.98
C GLY A 158 4.02 -3.76 12.18
N ASN A 159 4.42 -3.51 10.94
CA ASN A 159 5.10 -4.50 10.09
C ASN A 159 6.61 -4.56 10.39
N THR A 160 6.96 -4.69 11.67
CA THR A 160 8.36 -4.74 12.12
C THR A 160 9.07 -5.98 11.56
N GLY A 161 10.24 -5.78 10.97
CA GLY A 161 11.07 -6.84 10.39
C GLY A 161 12.11 -7.39 11.35
N THR A 162 12.49 -8.65 11.12
CA THR A 162 13.60 -9.32 11.80
C THR A 162 14.80 -9.39 10.88
N ILE A 163 15.92 -8.81 11.31
CA ILE A 163 17.21 -8.87 10.65
C ILE A 163 17.89 -10.19 11.01
N THR A 164 18.46 -10.88 10.02
CA THR A 164 19.29 -12.07 10.21
C THR A 164 20.58 -11.90 9.42
N GLU A 165 21.72 -11.93 10.13
CA GLU A 165 23.09 -12.00 9.60
C GLU A 165 23.97 -12.82 10.56
N PRO A 166 25.11 -13.35 10.11
CA PRO A 166 26.14 -13.89 10.98
C PRO A 166 26.94 -12.74 11.60
N GLY A 167 26.89 -12.63 12.92
CA GLY A 167 27.81 -11.74 13.63
C GLY A 167 27.27 -10.35 13.93
N LEU A 168 25.96 -10.21 14.18
CA LEU A 168 25.41 -9.12 15.02
C LEU A 168 26.12 -9.15 16.37
N GLY A 169 27.30 -8.54 16.44
CA GLY A 169 28.07 -8.35 17.65
C GLY A 169 27.29 -7.47 18.63
N SER A 170 27.88 -7.21 19.79
CA SER A 170 27.28 -6.37 20.83
C SER A 170 27.23 -4.89 20.43
N ASN A 171 26.41 -4.56 19.43
CA ASN A 171 26.01 -3.19 19.14
C ASN A 171 24.99 -2.80 20.22
N VAL A 172 25.44 -2.01 21.19
CA VAL A 172 24.72 -1.73 22.45
C VAL A 172 24.18 -0.29 22.56
N GLY A 173 24.31 0.55 21.51
CA GLY A 173 23.63 1.85 21.41
C GLY A 173 22.84 2.05 20.11
N VAL A 174 21.60 2.55 20.22
CA VAL A 174 20.84 3.08 19.07
C VAL A 174 21.59 4.28 18.52
N GLY A 175 21.86 4.30 17.21
CA GLY A 175 22.36 5.48 16.50
C GLY A 175 23.89 5.68 16.44
N THR A 176 24.73 4.70 16.83
CA THR A 176 26.20 4.82 16.66
C THR A 176 26.78 4.01 15.50
N CYS A 177 25.99 3.14 14.86
CA CYS A 177 26.38 2.20 13.79
C CYS A 177 27.80 1.66 13.99
N THR A 178 28.06 1.19 15.22
CA THR A 178 29.33 0.57 15.63
C THR A 178 29.27 -0.92 15.36
N GLY A 179 30.41 -1.61 15.42
CA GLY A 179 30.50 -3.06 15.17
C GLY A 179 31.85 -3.45 14.58
N SER A 180 32.07 -4.76 14.43
CA SER A 180 33.17 -5.28 13.64
C SER A 180 32.94 -4.99 12.15
N SER A 181 34.01 -4.83 11.37
CA SER A 181 33.90 -4.79 9.92
C SER A 181 33.28 -6.09 9.40
N GLY A 182 32.42 -5.98 8.39
CA GLY A 182 31.63 -7.10 7.88
C GLY A 182 30.34 -7.36 8.65
N THR A 183 29.86 -6.41 9.45
CA THR A 183 28.52 -6.48 10.07
C THR A 183 27.59 -5.48 9.40
N MET A 184 26.32 -5.86 9.21
CA MET A 184 25.36 -5.07 8.41
C MET A 184 25.28 -3.59 8.88
N TRP A 185 25.31 -3.37 10.19
CA TRP A 185 25.22 -2.02 10.79
C TRP A 185 26.50 -1.20 10.68
N LYS A 186 27.68 -1.83 10.81
CA LYS A 186 28.95 -1.11 10.81
C LYS A 186 29.26 -0.55 9.43
N ASP A 187 29.06 -1.37 8.41
CA ASP A 187 29.36 -1.00 7.03
C ASP A 187 28.20 -0.18 6.43
N GLY A 188 26.98 -0.35 6.95
CA GLY A 188 25.82 0.51 6.69
C GLY A 188 25.84 1.87 7.40
N ALA A 189 26.91 2.25 8.10
CA ALA A 189 26.97 3.51 8.86
C ALA A 189 26.87 4.78 7.99
N THR A 190 27.09 4.67 6.67
CA THR A 190 26.96 5.77 5.70
C THR A 190 25.81 5.51 4.74
N GLY A 191 24.60 5.45 5.29
CA GLY A 191 23.38 5.26 4.51
C GLY A 191 23.09 6.42 3.57
N LYS A 192 22.06 6.26 2.74
CA LYS A 192 21.54 7.35 1.93
C LYS A 192 20.93 8.43 2.83
N PHE A 193 20.22 8.01 3.87
CA PHE A 193 19.65 8.85 4.91
C PHE A 193 20.11 8.35 6.27
N ASN A 194 21.06 9.06 6.89
CA ASN A 194 21.74 8.63 8.11
C ASN A 194 22.46 7.28 7.94
N SER A 195 21.79 6.16 8.24
CA SER A 195 22.37 4.81 8.13
C SER A 195 21.52 3.90 7.23
N SER A 196 22.12 2.79 6.84
CA SER A 196 21.50 1.76 6.02
C SER A 196 21.83 0.39 6.59
N LEU A 197 21.35 -0.66 5.92
CA LEU A 197 21.90 -2.00 6.09
C LEU A 197 22.85 -2.30 4.92
N GLU A 198 24.08 -2.72 5.24
CA GLU A 198 24.98 -3.39 4.28
C GLU A 198 24.60 -4.87 4.23
N PHE A 199 24.49 -5.44 3.03
CA PHE A 199 24.28 -6.86 2.80
C PHE A 199 25.53 -7.41 2.11
N ASP A 200 26.04 -8.55 2.56
CA ASP A 200 27.32 -9.10 2.11
C ASP A 200 27.23 -10.01 0.86
N GLY A 201 26.02 -10.40 0.47
CA GLY A 201 25.76 -11.34 -0.63
C GLY A 201 25.78 -12.82 -0.27
N THR A 202 25.79 -13.16 1.03
CA THR A 202 25.93 -14.54 1.51
C THR A 202 24.68 -15.04 2.23
N ASP A 203 24.26 -14.38 3.31
CA ASP A 203 23.16 -14.86 4.18
C ASP A 203 22.32 -13.75 4.86
N ASP A 204 22.67 -12.49 4.62
CA ASP A 204 22.00 -11.31 5.17
C ASP A 204 20.59 -11.11 4.63
N ARG A 205 19.63 -10.87 5.53
CA ARG A 205 18.25 -10.56 5.13
C ARG A 205 17.47 -9.84 6.22
N VAL A 206 16.40 -9.18 5.80
CA VAL A 206 15.29 -8.77 6.69
C VAL A 206 14.04 -9.52 6.30
N SER A 207 13.38 -10.16 7.26
CA SER A 207 12.11 -10.86 7.05
C SER A 207 10.98 -10.16 7.79
N ILE A 208 9.91 -9.84 7.06
CA ILE A 208 8.74 -9.14 7.57
C ILE A 208 7.54 -10.09 7.53
N PRO A 209 6.96 -10.45 8.69
CA PRO A 209 5.72 -11.19 8.72
C PRO A 209 4.62 -10.34 8.07
N THR A 210 3.84 -10.93 7.17
CA THR A 210 2.88 -10.15 6.37
C THR A 210 1.44 -10.39 6.80
N SER A 211 0.69 -9.30 6.86
CA SER A 211 -0.78 -9.28 6.81
C SER A 211 -1.29 -8.33 5.71
N VAL A 212 -0.38 -7.79 4.90
CA VAL A 212 -0.67 -6.67 4.00
C VAL A 212 -1.28 -7.18 2.69
N SER A 213 -2.41 -6.61 2.29
CA SER A 213 -2.99 -6.85 0.96
C SER A 213 -2.37 -5.90 -0.06
N LEU A 214 -1.85 -6.45 -1.17
CA LEU A 214 -1.14 -5.71 -2.22
C LEU A 214 -1.74 -5.97 -3.61
N PRO A 215 -3.05 -5.76 -3.85
CA PRO A 215 -3.64 -6.00 -5.17
C PRO A 215 -3.04 -5.09 -6.24
N LYS A 216 -2.57 -3.92 -5.80
CA LYS A 216 -1.77 -2.90 -6.50
C LYS A 216 -0.58 -2.58 -5.62
N ILE A 217 0.49 -2.02 -6.18
CA ILE A 217 1.71 -1.82 -5.41
C ILE A 217 2.53 -0.64 -5.92
N THR A 218 3.20 0.05 -5.01
CA THR A 218 4.44 0.76 -5.28
C THR A 218 5.49 0.26 -4.30
N VAL A 219 6.64 -0.17 -4.78
CA VAL A 219 7.81 -0.53 -3.96
C VAL A 219 8.95 0.41 -4.32
N SER A 220 9.59 0.98 -3.31
CA SER A 220 10.67 1.96 -3.44
C SER A 220 11.79 1.59 -2.47
N ALA A 221 13.04 1.78 -2.90
CA ALA A 221 14.21 1.66 -2.08
C ALA A 221 15.31 2.59 -2.61
N TRP A 222 16.20 3.02 -1.74
CA TRP A 222 17.54 3.44 -2.14
C TRP A 222 18.46 2.23 -2.10
N ILE A 223 19.25 2.03 -3.15
CA ILE A 223 20.22 0.94 -3.24
C ILE A 223 21.58 1.47 -3.68
N LYS A 224 22.63 0.77 -3.27
CA LYS A 224 24.00 0.99 -3.73
C LYS A 224 24.70 -0.35 -3.88
N THR A 225 25.11 -0.70 -5.08
CA THR A 225 25.73 -2.00 -5.37
C THR A 225 26.70 -1.88 -6.54
N SER A 226 27.71 -2.73 -6.55
CA SER A 226 28.62 -2.93 -7.69
C SER A 226 28.42 -4.31 -8.34
N THR A 227 27.38 -5.04 -7.90
CA THR A 227 27.12 -6.42 -8.29
C THR A 227 26.18 -6.46 -9.48
N SER A 228 26.62 -7.09 -10.57
CA SER A 228 25.83 -7.19 -11.81
C SER A 228 24.98 -8.48 -11.89
N THR A 229 25.24 -9.46 -11.02
CA THR A 229 24.53 -10.75 -10.97
C THR A 229 23.14 -10.62 -10.37
N GLU A 230 22.32 -11.67 -10.50
CA GLU A 230 20.97 -11.67 -9.94
C GLU A 230 21.01 -11.59 -8.41
N GLN A 231 20.37 -10.55 -7.87
CA GLN A 231 20.21 -10.29 -6.44
C GLN A 231 18.88 -9.59 -6.17
N TYR A 232 18.31 -9.78 -4.98
CA TYR A 232 16.96 -9.31 -4.67
C TYR A 232 16.98 -8.15 -3.67
N ILE A 233 16.34 -7.04 -4.06
CA ILE A 233 16.16 -5.88 -3.19
C ILE A 233 15.04 -6.20 -2.21
N THR A 234 13.88 -6.62 -2.71
CA THR A 234 12.76 -7.09 -1.90
C THR A 234 11.82 -7.98 -2.70
N GLU A 235 11.14 -8.88 -2.01
CA GLU A 235 10.21 -9.83 -2.62
C GLU A 235 9.11 -10.29 -1.68
N ARG A 236 8.07 -10.87 -2.27
CA ARG A 236 7.05 -11.66 -1.57
C ARG A 236 6.71 -12.92 -2.37
N SER A 237 7.71 -13.78 -2.52
CA SER A 237 7.76 -15.04 -3.25
C SER A 237 7.27 -14.95 -4.70
N ASN A 238 7.35 -16.07 -5.43
CA ASN A 238 6.77 -16.19 -6.77
C ASN A 238 5.24 -16.04 -6.79
N SER A 239 4.62 -15.95 -5.60
CA SER A 239 3.19 -15.84 -5.41
C SER A 239 2.70 -14.39 -5.32
N SER A 240 3.57 -13.37 -5.40
CA SER A 240 3.14 -11.97 -5.43
C SER A 240 4.05 -11.07 -6.28
N TYR A 241 5.26 -10.72 -5.82
CA TYR A 241 6.15 -9.84 -6.57
C TYR A 241 7.63 -10.14 -6.31
N TYR A 242 8.45 -9.76 -7.29
CA TYR A 242 9.91 -9.70 -7.17
C TYR A 242 10.42 -8.33 -7.59
N PHE A 243 11.32 -7.76 -6.80
CA PHE A 243 12.06 -6.55 -7.14
C PHE A 243 13.56 -6.81 -6.95
N ALA A 244 14.28 -6.86 -8.05
CA ALA A 244 15.62 -7.42 -8.12
C ALA A 244 16.52 -6.59 -9.04
N THR A 245 17.83 -6.86 -8.98
CA THR A 245 18.77 -6.42 -10.01
C THR A 245 19.47 -7.61 -10.64
N GLY A 246 19.86 -7.50 -11.92
CA GLY A 246 20.73 -8.49 -12.58
C GLY A 246 20.01 -9.66 -13.25
N GLY A 247 20.67 -10.83 -13.30
CA GLY A 247 20.20 -12.02 -14.02
C GLY A 247 20.37 -11.91 -15.53
N ALA A 248 19.31 -12.21 -16.30
CA ALA A 248 19.31 -12.03 -17.75
C ALA A 248 19.44 -10.56 -18.19
N ALA A 249 19.26 -9.61 -17.25
CA ALA A 249 19.41 -8.18 -17.45
C ALA A 249 20.50 -7.62 -16.50
N ALA A 250 21.75 -8.06 -16.70
CA ALA A 250 22.89 -7.73 -15.84
C ALA A 250 22.96 -6.23 -15.46
N GLY A 251 23.04 -5.97 -14.15
CA GLY A 251 23.13 -4.62 -13.57
C GLY A 251 21.87 -3.75 -13.66
N LYS A 252 20.77 -4.25 -14.23
CA LYS A 252 19.51 -3.49 -14.39
C LYS A 252 18.53 -3.83 -13.28
N VAL A 253 17.66 -2.90 -12.94
CA VAL A 253 16.55 -3.10 -12.01
C VAL A 253 15.41 -3.79 -12.74
N CYS A 254 14.85 -4.85 -12.16
CA CYS A 254 13.76 -5.63 -12.72
C CYS A 254 12.62 -5.80 -11.72
N PHE A 255 11.40 -5.70 -12.22
CA PHE A 255 10.17 -5.80 -11.44
C PHE A 255 9.21 -6.82 -12.06
N TYR A 256 8.80 -7.80 -11.27
CA TYR A 256 7.87 -8.86 -11.67
C TYR A 256 6.67 -8.91 -10.74
N LEU A 257 5.49 -9.19 -11.30
CA LEU A 257 4.22 -9.31 -10.59
C LEU A 257 3.51 -10.59 -11.00
N ALA A 258 3.21 -11.47 -10.04
CA ALA A 258 2.34 -12.62 -10.29
C ALA A 258 0.87 -12.19 -10.41
N GLY A 259 0.08 -12.89 -11.23
CA GLY A 259 -1.36 -12.59 -11.43
C GLY A 259 -1.60 -11.59 -12.56
N ALA A 260 -1.64 -10.30 -12.24
CA ALA A 260 -2.04 -9.22 -13.17
C ALA A 260 -1.15 -9.03 -14.42
N SER A 261 0.16 -9.24 -14.28
CA SER A 261 1.15 -9.02 -15.35
C SER A 261 2.40 -9.87 -15.09
N PRO A 262 2.31 -11.21 -15.26
CA PRO A 262 3.36 -12.18 -14.94
C PRO A 262 4.51 -12.14 -15.95
N SER A 263 5.20 -11.00 -15.97
CA SER A 263 6.36 -10.73 -16.80
C SER A 263 7.39 -9.91 -16.01
N TRP A 264 8.65 -10.09 -16.34
CA TRP A 264 9.70 -9.18 -15.88
C TRP A 264 9.65 -7.89 -16.68
N LEU A 265 9.68 -6.75 -16.00
CA LEU A 265 9.91 -5.44 -16.60
C LEU A 265 11.23 -4.91 -16.04
N CYS A 266 12.23 -4.74 -16.90
CA CYS A 266 13.56 -4.28 -16.51
C CYS A 266 13.85 -2.87 -17.02
N SER A 267 14.65 -2.11 -16.26
CA SER A 267 15.13 -0.79 -16.65
C SER A 267 15.99 -0.84 -17.92
N SER A 268 16.02 0.27 -18.66
CA SER A 268 16.97 0.46 -19.76
C SER A 268 18.40 0.70 -19.25
N ASN A 269 18.52 1.43 -18.15
CA ASN A 269 19.79 1.79 -17.51
C ASN A 269 20.23 0.78 -16.46
N ARG A 270 21.54 0.73 -16.21
CA ARG A 270 22.15 -0.01 -15.11
C ARG A 270 22.19 0.83 -13.84
N VAL A 271 22.33 0.17 -12.69
CA VAL A 271 22.40 0.76 -11.33
C VAL A 271 23.51 0.14 -10.48
N ASP A 272 24.42 -0.61 -11.10
CA ASP A 272 25.48 -1.38 -10.45
C ASP A 272 26.85 -0.67 -10.54
N ASP A 273 26.86 0.66 -10.47
CA ASP A 273 28.05 1.50 -10.58
C ASP A 273 28.68 1.86 -9.22
N GLY A 274 28.19 1.26 -8.13
CA GLY A 274 28.63 1.54 -6.78
C GLY A 274 28.10 2.86 -6.19
N SER A 275 27.17 3.54 -6.88
CA SER A 275 26.52 4.77 -6.40
C SER A 275 25.11 4.51 -5.89
N TRP A 276 24.59 5.46 -5.10
CA TRP A 276 23.21 5.41 -4.63
C TRP A 276 22.22 5.70 -5.77
N HIS A 277 21.30 4.77 -6.01
CA HIS A 277 20.17 4.94 -6.91
C HIS A 277 18.85 4.78 -6.17
N HIS A 278 17.88 5.64 -6.50
CA HIS A 278 16.51 5.46 -6.05
C HIS A 278 15.75 4.64 -7.08
N VAL A 279 15.26 3.47 -6.68
CA VAL A 279 14.64 2.51 -7.57
C VAL A 279 13.20 2.26 -7.15
N VAL A 280 12.29 2.28 -8.12
CA VAL A 280 10.86 2.11 -7.86
C VAL A 280 10.21 1.19 -8.88
N GLY A 281 9.45 0.20 -8.40
CA GLY A 281 8.46 -0.54 -9.18
C GLY A 281 7.05 -0.11 -8.78
N THR A 282 6.19 0.27 -9.73
CA THR A 282 4.79 0.65 -9.46
C THR A 282 3.83 -0.06 -10.39
N TYR A 283 2.65 -0.39 -9.89
CA TYR A 283 1.53 -0.95 -10.63
C TYR A 283 0.21 -0.39 -10.10
N ASP A 284 -0.51 0.33 -10.96
CA ASP A 284 -1.78 0.99 -10.66
C ASP A 284 -3.02 0.15 -11.02
N GLY A 285 -2.83 -1.01 -11.64
CA GLY A 285 -3.91 -1.87 -12.14
C GLY A 285 -4.07 -1.84 -13.65
N THR A 286 -3.35 -0.96 -14.32
CA THR A 286 -3.35 -0.77 -15.76
C THR A 286 -1.94 -0.73 -16.33
N ASN A 287 -0.98 -0.15 -15.62
CA ASN A 287 0.39 0.03 -16.06
C ASN A 287 1.37 -0.43 -14.98
N LYS A 288 2.30 -1.29 -15.36
CA LYS A 288 3.48 -1.65 -14.56
C LYS A 288 4.65 -0.80 -15.07
N ILE A 289 5.31 -0.08 -14.16
CA ILE A 289 6.33 0.91 -14.51
C ILE A 289 7.53 0.75 -13.58
N VAL A 290 8.74 0.87 -14.12
CA VAL A 290 9.98 0.97 -13.35
C VAL A 290 10.55 2.38 -13.48
N TYR A 291 10.93 2.96 -12.34
CA TYR A 291 11.63 4.24 -12.27
C TYR A 291 13.02 4.04 -11.67
N VAL A 292 13.97 4.81 -12.18
CA VAL A 292 15.31 4.97 -11.61
C VAL A 292 15.58 6.47 -11.48
N ASP A 293 15.97 6.91 -10.28
CA ASP A 293 16.26 8.31 -9.94
C ASP A 293 15.13 9.28 -10.33
N GLY A 294 13.90 8.86 -10.05
CA GLY A 294 12.68 9.63 -10.32
C GLY A 294 12.25 9.69 -11.79
N LYS A 295 12.96 9.01 -12.70
CA LYS A 295 12.63 8.97 -14.14
C LYS A 295 12.02 7.63 -14.52
N ASN A 296 10.94 7.65 -15.31
CA ASN A 296 10.37 6.44 -15.91
C ASN A 296 11.38 5.87 -16.92
N VAL A 297 11.84 4.64 -16.70
CA VAL A 297 12.83 3.97 -17.56
C VAL A 297 12.27 2.74 -18.27
N ALA A 298 11.10 2.25 -17.87
CA ALA A 298 10.39 1.15 -18.51
C ALA A 298 8.91 1.16 -18.12
N SER A 299 8.02 0.82 -19.06
CA SER A 299 6.58 0.75 -18.83
C SER A 299 5.94 -0.33 -19.71
N ILE A 300 4.98 -1.05 -19.16
CA ILE A 300 4.14 -2.00 -19.92
C ILE A 300 2.71 -1.99 -19.38
N GLY A 301 1.73 -2.11 -20.28
CA GLY A 301 0.34 -2.30 -19.90
C GLY A 301 0.08 -3.68 -19.28
N GLY A 302 -0.93 -3.77 -18.44
CA GLY A 302 -1.40 -5.02 -17.84
C GLY A 302 -2.57 -4.79 -16.88
N SER A 303 -3.50 -5.73 -16.80
CA SER A 303 -4.73 -5.58 -16.02
C SER A 303 -4.92 -6.75 -15.06
N GLY A 304 -5.61 -6.49 -13.95
CA GLY A 304 -5.93 -7.48 -12.93
C GLY A 304 -5.24 -7.18 -11.61
N ASP A 305 -5.43 -8.06 -10.62
CA ASP A 305 -4.81 -7.93 -9.30
C ASP A 305 -3.54 -8.75 -9.20
N ILE A 306 -2.59 -8.23 -8.42
CA ILE A 306 -1.41 -8.99 -8.04
C ILE A 306 -1.87 -10.14 -7.15
N SER A 307 -1.32 -11.33 -7.37
CA SER A 307 -1.56 -12.47 -6.50
C SER A 307 -1.25 -12.13 -5.04
N SER A 308 -2.09 -12.61 -4.12
CA SER A 308 -2.06 -12.19 -2.71
C SER A 308 -0.76 -12.55 -1.96
N GLY A 309 0.08 -13.42 -2.53
CA GLY A 309 1.27 -13.94 -1.87
C GLY A 309 0.99 -14.89 -0.70
N GLY A 310 -0.28 -15.09 -0.32
CA GLY A 310 -0.67 -15.85 0.86
C GLY A 310 0.00 -15.32 2.13
N SER A 311 0.38 -16.25 3.02
CA SER A 311 1.10 -15.97 4.27
C SER A 311 2.62 -15.84 4.12
N ASN A 312 3.15 -15.78 2.88
CA ASN A 312 4.59 -15.65 2.66
C ASN A 312 5.09 -14.29 3.14
N ALA A 313 6.12 -14.29 3.99
CA ALA A 313 6.80 -13.08 4.43
C ALA A 313 7.27 -12.22 3.25
N ILE A 314 7.33 -10.91 3.49
CA ILE A 314 8.10 -10.01 2.63
C ILE A 314 9.56 -10.12 3.08
N ASN A 315 10.48 -10.33 2.15
CA ASN A 315 11.91 -10.33 2.44
C ASN A 315 12.59 -9.14 1.77
N ILE A 316 13.64 -8.63 2.41
CA ILE A 316 14.53 -7.59 1.89
C ILE A 316 15.94 -8.17 1.87
N GLY A 317 16.66 -7.93 0.78
CA GLY A 317 18.04 -8.38 0.58
C GLY A 317 18.19 -9.83 0.13
N VAL A 318 17.10 -10.57 -0.12
CA VAL A 318 17.16 -11.99 -0.49
C VAL A 318 15.92 -12.44 -1.23
N ARG A 319 16.02 -13.55 -1.99
CA ARG A 319 14.88 -14.31 -2.51
C ARG A 319 14.61 -15.55 -1.67
N ASN A 320 13.37 -15.72 -1.21
CA ASN A 320 12.87 -17.00 -0.73
C ASN A 320 12.35 -17.86 -1.91
N ASN A 321 13.09 -18.89 -2.25
CA ASN A 321 12.72 -19.87 -3.26
C ASN A 321 12.23 -21.17 -2.60
N ALA A 322 10.94 -21.24 -2.32
CA ALA A 322 10.26 -22.42 -1.74
C ALA A 322 10.89 -22.89 -0.41
N GLY A 323 11.24 -21.94 0.47
CA GLY A 323 11.83 -22.20 1.78
C GLY A 323 13.36 -22.08 1.81
N SER A 324 14.01 -22.05 0.64
CA SER A 324 15.45 -21.83 0.52
C SER A 324 15.77 -20.39 0.13
N TYR A 325 16.61 -19.73 0.92
CA TYR A 325 17.08 -18.37 0.64
C TYR A 325 18.25 -18.38 -0.35
N VAL A 326 18.14 -17.60 -1.42
CA VAL A 326 19.11 -17.52 -2.53
C VAL A 326 19.19 -16.10 -3.08
N ASN A 327 20.21 -15.83 -3.92
CA ASN A 327 20.37 -14.54 -4.62
C ASN A 327 20.37 -13.33 -3.66
N TYR A 328 21.20 -13.44 -2.63
CA TYR A 328 21.39 -12.39 -1.63
C TYR A 328 21.92 -11.11 -2.27
N PHE A 329 21.48 -9.98 -1.74
CA PHE A 329 21.95 -8.67 -2.11
C PHE A 329 23.37 -8.46 -1.60
N ASN A 330 24.20 -7.83 -2.41
CA ASN A 330 25.56 -7.42 -2.05
C ASN A 330 25.69 -5.90 -2.28
N GLY A 331 25.74 -5.16 -1.18
CA GLY A 331 25.75 -3.70 -1.12
C GLY A 331 24.76 -3.15 -0.10
N GLN A 332 24.42 -1.86 -0.21
CA GLN A 332 23.57 -1.17 0.75
C GLN A 332 22.13 -1.04 0.27
N ILE A 333 21.17 -1.21 1.18
CA ILE A 333 19.76 -0.89 1.00
C ILE A 333 19.31 0.06 2.10
N ASP A 334 18.52 1.07 1.74
CA ASP A 334 18.02 2.11 2.64
C ASP A 334 16.59 2.55 2.24
N ASP A 335 15.82 3.07 3.20
CA ASP A 335 14.52 3.73 3.05
C ASP A 335 13.51 2.91 2.21
N VAL A 336 13.39 1.62 2.51
CA VAL A 336 12.47 0.72 1.81
C VAL A 336 11.03 1.08 2.17
N LYS A 337 10.23 1.38 1.14
CA LYS A 337 8.81 1.75 1.27
C LYS A 337 7.95 0.86 0.39
N ILE A 338 6.87 0.34 0.96
CA ILE A 338 5.83 -0.42 0.24
C ILE A 338 4.51 0.31 0.40
N TYR A 339 3.81 0.52 -0.72
CA TYR A 339 2.47 1.08 -0.80
C TYR A 339 1.54 0.04 -1.44
N ASN A 340 0.28 0.00 -1.01
CA ASN A 340 -0.75 -0.88 -1.60
C ASN A 340 -1.50 -0.22 -2.77
N TYR A 341 -0.90 0.81 -3.38
CA TYR A 341 -1.44 1.52 -4.54
C TYR A 341 -0.33 1.91 -5.51
N GLY A 342 -0.69 2.05 -6.78
CA GLY A 342 0.22 2.60 -7.80
C GLY A 342 0.35 4.11 -7.64
N MET A 343 1.58 4.60 -7.52
CA MET A 343 1.88 6.02 -7.48
C MET A 343 2.00 6.63 -8.88
N THR A 344 1.55 7.88 -9.01
CA THR A 344 1.69 8.70 -10.22
C THR A 344 3.13 9.19 -10.42
N PRO A 345 3.52 9.60 -11.64
CA PRO A 345 4.86 10.14 -11.90
C PRO A 345 5.24 11.34 -11.00
N THR A 346 4.26 12.19 -10.65
CA THR A 346 4.49 13.32 -9.74
C THR A 346 4.77 12.85 -8.31
N GLN A 347 3.99 11.89 -7.81
CA GLN A 347 4.24 11.28 -6.50
C GLN A 347 5.60 10.59 -6.43
N ILE A 348 6.02 9.88 -7.49
CA ILE A 348 7.35 9.27 -7.57
C ILE A 348 8.46 10.32 -7.55
N LYS A 349 8.28 11.44 -8.25
CA LYS A 349 9.26 12.53 -8.22
C LYS A 349 9.34 13.16 -6.83
N THR A 350 8.22 13.34 -6.13
CA THR A 350 8.22 13.78 -4.74
C THR A 350 8.95 12.77 -3.85
N LEU A 351 8.64 11.47 -3.98
CA LEU A 351 9.28 10.40 -3.21
C LEU A 351 10.80 10.36 -3.41
N TYR A 352 11.28 10.54 -4.64
CA TYR A 352 12.71 10.67 -4.93
C TYR A 352 13.35 11.89 -4.25
N ASN A 353 12.60 13.00 -4.19
CA ASN A 353 13.03 14.26 -3.60
C ASN A 353 12.74 14.35 -2.09
N ASP A 354 12.14 13.35 -1.45
CA ASP A 354 11.68 13.42 -0.05
C ASP A 354 12.82 13.41 0.98
N GLY A 355 14.07 13.55 0.54
CA GLY A 355 15.23 13.94 1.34
C GLY A 355 15.76 15.36 1.08
N ALA A 356 15.17 16.10 0.13
CA ALA A 356 15.62 17.41 -0.34
C ALA A 356 14.69 18.55 0.07
N VAL A 357 13.43 18.29 0.44
CA VAL A 357 12.49 19.36 0.85
C VAL A 357 11.45 18.85 1.85
N ARG A 358 11.57 19.25 3.13
CA ARG A 358 10.46 19.21 4.09
C ARG A 358 9.73 20.55 4.05
N PHE A 359 8.50 20.59 3.56
CA PHE A 359 7.56 21.67 3.89
C PHE A 359 6.63 21.17 4.99
N GLY A 360 6.94 21.55 6.24
CA GLY A 360 6.15 21.26 7.44
C GLY A 360 7.02 21.41 8.70
N PRO A 361 6.48 21.91 9.82
CA PRO A 361 7.27 22.07 11.04
C PRO A 361 7.69 20.69 11.58
N ALA A 362 8.92 20.63 12.09
CA ALA A 362 9.53 19.39 12.59
C ALA A 362 8.83 18.80 13.84
N THR A 363 7.89 19.53 14.45
CA THR A 363 7.10 19.11 15.62
C THR A 363 5.73 19.83 15.63
N GLY A 364 4.71 19.16 16.19
CA GLY A 364 3.34 19.68 16.38
C GLY A 364 2.27 18.73 15.83
N SER A 365 1.24 18.42 16.63
CA SER A 365 0.03 17.75 16.13
C SER A 365 -0.75 18.70 15.20
N PRO A 366 -1.46 18.16 14.19
CA PRO A 366 -2.26 18.97 13.27
C PRO A 366 -3.29 19.85 13.97
#